data_AF-A0A087B521-F1
#
_entry.id   AF-A0A087B521-F1
#
_cell.length_a   1.000
_cell.length_b   1.000
_cell.length_c   1.000
_cell.angle_alpha   90.00
_cell.angle_beta   90.00
_cell.angle_gamma   90.00
#
_symmetry.space_group_name_H-M   'P 1'
#
loop_
_entity.id
_entity.type
_entity.pdbx_description
1 polymer ?
#
loop_
_entity_poly.entity_id
_entity_poly.type
_entity_poly.pdbx_seq_one_letter_code
_entity_poly.pdbx_strand_id
1 'polypeptide(L)'
;MEKGVRIQALNPFMPGAGKQPRDLVGRDGELEHMERLILRTQIGLIDRGCIYGGLRSVGKTVLLLQCARMVAVQLEADSDRDRGIENLFRELEMAALRVRTPGLGERLGDVL
;
A
#
# COMPACT_ATOMS: atom_id res chain seq x y z
N MET A 1 14.89 -25.13 -33.67
CA MET A 1 13.56 -25.18 -33.02
C MET A 1 13.62 -24.30 -31.79
N GLU A 2 13.41 -23.01 -31.98
CA GLU A 2 13.45 -21.99 -30.92
C GLU A 2 12.32 -22.27 -29.93
N LYS A 3 12.68 -22.57 -28.67
CA LYS A 3 11.72 -22.64 -27.58
C LYS A 3 11.17 -21.24 -27.37
N GLY A 4 10.00 -20.96 -27.94
CA GLY A 4 9.27 -19.72 -27.74
C GLY A 4 9.28 -19.38 -26.26
N VAL A 5 9.88 -18.23 -25.93
CA VAL A 5 9.88 -17.67 -24.58
C VAL A 5 8.42 -17.66 -24.14
N ARG A 6 8.10 -18.43 -23.10
CA ARG A 6 6.71 -18.49 -22.60
C ARG A 6 6.32 -17.06 -22.25
N ILE A 7 5.25 -16.54 -22.87
CA ILE A 7 4.76 -15.16 -22.70
C ILE A 7 4.59 -14.77 -21.22
N GLN A 8 4.36 -15.76 -20.34
CA GLN A 8 4.33 -15.62 -18.89
C GLN A 8 5.64 -15.12 -18.25
N ALA A 9 6.80 -15.44 -18.83
CA ALA A 9 8.12 -14.98 -18.35
C ALA A 9 8.40 -13.51 -18.68
N LEU A 10 7.68 -12.95 -19.66
CA LEU A 10 7.74 -11.54 -20.05
C LEU A 10 6.67 -10.69 -19.34
N ASN A 11 5.84 -11.31 -18.48
CA ASN A 11 4.85 -10.55 -17.73
C ASN A 11 5.56 -9.70 -16.67
N PRO A 12 5.52 -8.36 -16.77
CA PRO A 12 6.17 -7.47 -15.80
C PRO A 12 5.48 -7.54 -14.42
N PHE A 13 4.23 -8.00 -14.38
CA PHE A 13 3.46 -8.23 -13.16
C PHE A 13 3.62 -9.70 -12.77
N MET A 14 4.70 -10.03 -12.03
CA MET A 14 4.94 -11.40 -11.54
C MET A 14 3.66 -11.99 -10.93
N PRO A 15 3.09 -13.08 -11.48
CA PRO A 15 1.88 -13.67 -10.94
C PRO A 15 2.24 -14.46 -9.67
N GLY A 16 2.06 -13.83 -8.51
CA GLY A 16 2.23 -14.46 -7.21
C GLY A 16 1.70 -13.53 -6.13
N ALA A 17 0.77 -14.02 -5.29
CA ALA A 17 0.27 -13.26 -4.16
C ALA A 17 1.43 -12.89 -3.22
N GLY A 18 1.63 -11.60 -2.96
CA GLY A 18 2.60 -11.10 -1.99
C GLY A 18 4.05 -10.97 -2.45
N LYS A 19 4.39 -11.29 -3.71
CA LYS A 19 5.72 -10.98 -4.24
C LYS A 19 5.73 -9.60 -4.88
N GLN A 20 6.67 -8.76 -4.46
CA GLN A 20 6.90 -7.46 -5.07
C GLN A 20 7.33 -7.68 -6.55
N PRO A 21 6.57 -7.19 -7.55
CA PRO A 21 7.03 -7.16 -8.93
C PRO A 21 8.36 -6.42 -8.99
N ARG A 22 9.27 -6.94 -9.84
CA ARG A 22 10.61 -6.40 -10.01
C ARG A 22 10.59 -4.94 -10.46
N ASP A 23 9.60 -4.58 -11.27
CA ASP A 23 9.43 -3.24 -11.83
C ASP A 23 7.95 -2.80 -11.75
N LEU A 24 7.68 -1.57 -11.28
CA LEU A 24 6.37 -0.92 -11.32
C LEU A 24 6.22 -0.09 -12.60
N VAL A 25 6.47 -0.72 -13.75
CA VAL A 25 6.48 -0.04 -15.06
C VAL A 25 5.13 0.61 -15.33
N GLY A 26 5.14 1.91 -15.65
CA GLY A 26 3.95 2.67 -16.03
C GLY A 26 3.06 3.09 -14.85
N ARG A 27 3.58 3.05 -13.60
CA ARG A 27 2.88 3.53 -12.40
C ARG A 27 3.48 4.80 -11.79
N ASP A 28 4.40 5.44 -12.51
CA ASP A 28 5.12 6.63 -12.04
C ASP A 28 4.15 7.80 -11.74
N GLY A 29 3.12 7.97 -12.58
CA GLY A 29 2.11 9.00 -12.37
C GLY A 29 1.26 8.78 -11.12
N GLU A 30 0.89 7.54 -10.81
CA GLU A 30 0.19 7.20 -9.57
C GLU A 30 1.05 7.39 -8.32
N LEU A 31 2.34 7.01 -8.41
CA LEU A 31 3.30 7.24 -7.33
C LEU A 31 3.49 8.75 -7.05
N GLU A 32 3.68 9.55 -8.10
CA GLU A 32 3.83 11.01 -7.97
C GLU A 32 2.55 11.68 -7.45
N HIS A 33 1.38 11.18 -7.86
CA HIS A 33 0.09 11.66 -7.33
C HIS A 33 -0.03 11.38 -5.83
N MET A 34 0.28 10.15 -5.41
CA MET A 34 0.25 9.78 -3.99
C MET A 34 1.27 10.59 -3.18
N GLU A 35 2.49 10.77 -3.69
CA GLU A 35 3.51 11.56 -3.01
C GLU A 35 3.06 13.01 -2.77
N ARG A 36 2.44 13.64 -3.78
CA ARG A 36 1.84 14.97 -3.62
C ARG A 36 0.74 15.00 -2.57
N LEU A 37 -0.13 13.99 -2.53
CA LEU A 37 -1.17 13.88 -1.50
C LEU A 37 -0.56 13.79 -0.08
N ILE A 38 0.49 12.98 0.08
CA ILE A 38 1.21 12.83 1.36
C ILE A 38 1.82 14.17 1.78
N LEU A 39 2.55 14.84 0.89
CA LEU A 39 3.20 16.12 1.18
C LEU A 39 2.18 17.21 1.55
N ARG A 40 1.05 17.28 0.84
CA ARG A 40 -0.04 18.22 1.14
C ARG A 40 -0.67 17.95 2.50
N THR A 41 -0.88 16.66 2.82
CA THR A 41 -1.39 16.24 4.13
C THR A 41 -0.45 16.62 5.26
N GLN A 42 0.87 16.47 5.06
CA GLN A 42 1.89 16.82 6.07
C GLN A 42 1.91 18.33 6.40
N ILE A 43 1.58 19.19 5.43
CA ILE A 43 1.49 20.65 5.65
C ILE A 43 0.09 21.12 6.07
N GLY A 44 -0.80 20.20 6.45
CA GLY A 44 -2.15 20.50 6.94
C GLY A 44 -3.15 20.90 5.86
N LEU A 45 -2.81 20.72 4.58
CA LEU A 45 -3.76 20.94 3.49
C LEU A 45 -4.58 19.66 3.28
N ILE A 46 -5.89 19.80 3.43
CA ILE A 46 -6.83 18.72 3.11
C ILE A 46 -6.88 18.57 1.59
N ASP A 47 -6.66 17.36 1.12
CA ASP A 47 -6.88 16.97 -0.27
C ASP A 47 -7.85 15.78 -0.32
N ARG A 48 -8.51 15.60 -1.48
CA ARG A 48 -9.34 14.41 -1.69
C ARG A 48 -8.44 13.20 -1.84
N GLY A 49 -8.75 12.12 -1.12
CA GLY A 49 -8.08 10.84 -1.33
C GLY A 49 -8.27 10.30 -2.75
N CYS A 50 -7.45 9.33 -3.13
CA CYS A 50 -7.50 8.66 -4.43
C CYS A 50 -8.02 7.23 -4.30
N ILE A 51 -8.72 6.73 -5.33
CA ILE A 51 -9.15 5.32 -5.43
C ILE A 51 -8.45 4.68 -6.62
N TYR A 52 -7.66 3.63 -6.38
CA TYR A 52 -6.98 2.87 -7.44
C TYR A 52 -7.82 1.65 -7.89
N GLY A 53 -8.49 1.78 -9.02
CA GLY A 53 -9.25 0.70 -9.69
C GLY A 53 -8.39 -0.23 -10.56
N GLY A 54 -8.96 -1.34 -11.04
CA GLY A 54 -8.31 -2.26 -12.02
C GLY A 54 -8.52 -3.77 -11.77
N LEU A 55 -7.89 -4.60 -12.59
CA LEU A 55 -8.00 -6.07 -12.52
C LEU A 55 -7.24 -6.68 -11.32
N ARG A 56 -7.56 -7.92 -10.94
CA ARG A 56 -6.83 -8.68 -9.91
C ARG A 56 -5.38 -8.90 -10.38
N SER A 57 -4.42 -8.88 -9.45
CA SER A 57 -3.00 -9.17 -9.68
C SER A 57 -2.18 -8.16 -10.51
N VAL A 58 -2.71 -6.98 -10.80
CA VAL A 58 -1.97 -5.90 -11.51
C VAL A 58 -1.02 -5.09 -10.60
N GLY A 59 -0.75 -5.58 -9.39
CA GLY A 59 0.19 -4.92 -8.47
C GLY A 59 -0.37 -3.74 -7.66
N LYS A 60 -1.69 -3.54 -7.59
CA LYS A 60 -2.27 -2.41 -6.82
C LYS A 60 -1.89 -2.42 -5.34
N THR A 61 -1.87 -3.60 -4.72
CA THR A 61 -1.42 -3.75 -3.32
C THR A 61 0.05 -3.39 -3.17
N VAL A 62 0.87 -3.70 -4.17
CA VAL A 62 2.30 -3.35 -4.17
C VAL A 62 2.46 -1.84 -4.32
N LEU A 63 1.67 -1.19 -5.19
CA LEU A 63 1.63 0.26 -5.32
C LEU A 63 1.33 0.92 -3.96
N LEU A 64 0.30 0.43 -3.25
CA LEU A 64 -0.04 0.93 -1.91
C LEU A 64 1.09 0.69 -0.89
N LEU A 65 1.78 -0.46 -0.95
CA LEU A 65 2.93 -0.75 -0.09
C LEU A 65 4.15 0.14 -0.39
N GLN A 66 4.42 0.46 -1.65
CA GLN A 66 5.49 1.40 -2.02
C GLN A 66 5.19 2.82 -1.56
N CYS A 67 3.91 3.19 -1.57
CA CYS A 67 3.44 4.44 -1.01
C CYS A 67 3.40 4.48 0.52
N ALA A 68 3.74 3.39 1.23
CA ALA A 68 3.63 3.26 2.68
C ALA A 68 4.71 4.05 3.46
N ARG A 69 4.85 5.34 3.15
CA ARG A 69 5.38 6.37 4.06
C ARG A 69 4.30 6.86 5.05
N MET A 70 3.09 6.30 4.94
CA MET A 70 1.93 6.53 5.79
C MET A 70 1.49 5.21 6.44
N VAL A 71 0.66 5.34 7.47
CA VAL A 71 -0.07 4.22 8.06
C VAL A 71 -1.10 3.71 7.05
N ALA A 72 -1.00 2.44 6.68
CA ALA A 72 -1.97 1.77 5.82
C ALA A 72 -2.78 0.75 6.62
N VAL A 73 -4.08 0.68 6.35
CA VAL A 73 -5.01 -0.30 6.92
C VAL A 73 -5.65 -1.08 5.78
N GLN A 74 -5.85 -2.39 5.99
CA GLN A 74 -6.58 -3.23 5.07
C GLN A 74 -7.98 -3.44 5.63
N LEU A 75 -9.00 -3.19 4.80
CA LEU A 75 -10.40 -3.35 5.15
C LEU A 75 -11.09 -4.15 4.06
N GLU A 76 -12.00 -5.03 4.47
CA GLU A 76 -12.92 -5.69 3.56
C GLU A 76 -14.21 -4.88 3.46
N ALA A 77 -14.79 -4.86 2.26
CA ALA A 77 -16.05 -4.16 2.05
C ALA A 77 -17.18 -4.90 2.77
N ASP A 78 -17.96 -4.16 3.54
CA ASP A 78 -19.11 -4.70 4.29
C ASP A 78 -20.42 -4.17 3.69
N SER A 79 -21.43 -5.05 3.63
CA SER A 79 -22.79 -4.67 3.23
C SER A 79 -23.52 -3.88 4.32
N ASP A 80 -23.11 -4.04 5.57
CA ASP A 80 -23.60 -3.30 6.73
C ASP A 80 -22.70 -2.07 6.96
N ARG A 81 -23.28 -0.89 6.76
CA ARG A 81 -22.56 0.39 6.85
C ARG A 81 -21.98 0.63 8.24
N ASP A 82 -22.75 0.34 9.29
CA ASP A 82 -22.34 0.66 10.66
C ASP A 82 -21.19 -0.23 11.08
N ARG A 83 -21.27 -1.52 10.72
CA ARG A 83 -20.17 -2.48 10.90
C ARG A 83 -18.92 -2.08 10.11
N GLY A 84 -19.09 -1.61 8.87
CA GLY A 84 -17.97 -1.12 8.05
C GLY A 84 -17.27 0.09 8.67
N ILE A 85 -18.02 1.04 9.23
CA ILE A 85 -17.47 2.20 9.94
C ILE A 85 -16.74 1.76 11.21
N GLU A 86 -17.31 0.85 12.01
CA GLU A 86 -16.68 0.32 13.22
C GLU A 86 -15.32 -0.34 12.89
N ASN A 87 -15.30 -1.17 11.85
CA ASN A 87 -14.08 -1.84 11.40
C ASN A 87 -13.01 -0.85 10.92
N LEU A 88 -13.40 0.21 10.20
CA LEU A 88 -12.48 1.28 9.77
C LEU A 88 -11.80 1.94 10.97
N PHE A 89 -12.57 2.36 11.98
CA PHE A 89 -12.01 3.00 13.17
C PHE A 89 -11.10 2.06 13.95
N ARG A 90 -11.53 0.80 14.14
CA ARG A 90 -10.73 -0.22 14.83
C ARG A 90 -9.37 -0.44 14.16
N GLU A 91 -9.35 -0.61 12.84
CA GLU A 91 -8.09 -0.83 12.12
C GLU A 91 -7.18 0.41 12.14
N LEU A 92 -7.76 1.61 12.08
CA LEU A 92 -7.00 2.86 12.22
C LEU A 92 -6.35 2.98 13.60
N GLU A 93 -7.08 2.66 14.67
CA GLU A 93 -6.54 2.64 16.03
C GLU A 93 -5.39 1.63 16.16
N MET A 94 -5.59 0.41 15.67
CA MET A 94 -4.56 -0.63 15.68
C MET A 94 -3.31 -0.22 14.90
N ALA A 95 -3.48 0.46 13.78
CA ALA A 95 -2.37 0.90 12.95
C ALA A 95 -1.64 2.12 13.55
N ALA A 96 -2.36 3.02 14.23
CA ALA A 96 -1.75 4.13 14.97
C ALA A 96 -0.87 3.65 16.14
N LEU A 97 -1.27 2.56 16.82
CA LEU A 97 -0.46 1.95 17.88
C LEU A 97 0.91 1.46 17.37
N ARG A 98 0.95 0.91 16.15
CA ARG A 98 2.19 0.43 15.51
C ARG A 98 3.19 1.56 15.22
N VAL A 99 2.72 2.78 14.97
CA VAL A 99 3.59 3.95 14.74
C VAL A 99 4.04 4.61 16.03
N ARG A 100 3.22 4.57 17.08
CA ARG A 100 3.53 5.23 18.36
C ARG A 100 4.50 4.46 19.23
N THR A 101 4.71 3.18 18.99
CA THR A 101 5.61 2.36 19.78
C THR A 101 6.89 2.07 19.00
N PRO A 102 8.02 2.74 19.28
CA PRO A 102 9.30 2.33 18.70
C PRO A 102 9.56 0.87 19.03
N GLY A 103 10.12 0.14 18.06
CA GLY A 103 10.33 -1.31 18.20
C GLY A 103 11.22 -1.61 19.41
N LEU A 104 11.06 -2.80 20.01
CA LEU A 104 11.90 -3.20 21.16
C LEU A 104 13.41 -3.06 20.85
N GLY A 105 13.83 -3.37 19.63
CA GLY A 105 15.22 -3.19 19.18
C GLY A 105 15.66 -1.73 19.06
N GLU A 106 14.75 -0.83 18.72
CA GLU A 106 15.01 0.62 18.64
C GLU A 106 15.13 1.20 20.06
N ARG A 107 14.23 0.81 20.96
CA ARG A 107 14.27 1.17 22.39
C ARG A 107 15.50 0.61 23.12
N LEU A 108 15.96 -0.58 22.74
CA LEU A 108 17.18 -1.18 23.30
C LEU A 108 18.45 -0.55 22.72
N GLY A 109 18.42 -0.12 21.46
CA GLY A 109 19.54 0.59 20.83
C GLY A 109 19.83 1.97 21.44
N ASP A 110 18.85 2.60 22.08
CA ASP A 110 19.05 3.85 22.83
C ASP A 110 19.62 3.63 24.25
N VAL A 111 19.60 2.38 24.74
CA VAL A 111 20.01 2.00 26.11
C VAL A 111 21.37 1.28 26.11
N LEU A 112 21.82 0.76 24.97
CA LEU A 112 23.11 0.07 24.77
C LEU A 112 24.07 0.94 23.96
#